data_AF-A0A0F9KSB6-F1
#
_entry.id   AF-A0A0F9KSB6-F1
#
_cell.length_a   1.000
_cell.length_b   1.000
_cell.length_c   1.000
_cell.angle_alpha   90.00
_cell.angle_beta   90.00
_cell.angle_gamma   90.00
#
_symmetry.space_group_name_H-M   'P 1'
#
loop_
_entity.id
_entity.type
_entity.pdbx_description
1 polymer ?
#
loop_
_entity_poly.entity_id
_entity_poly.type
_entity_poly.pdbx_seq_one_letter_code
_entity_poly.pdbx_strand_id
1 'polypeptide(L)'
;MTRVLGYPEGDPPENPRVDPVFHGWLCKELEKPINTLYLLPRDHTKSTTAGVCRTIQRVLKIRNISILLASRTLGRSKALMGEIRAHLSNIVLIFLFPEILMADPANASKKGKFKWTDEGLSVKRTRVRSDDSVWVTGIGKTITGFPISQILY
;
A
#
# COMPACT_ATOMS: atom_id res chain seq x y z
N MET A 1 -2.85 4.36 32.23
CA MET A 1 -4.29 4.22 31.90
C MET A 1 -4.39 3.84 30.43
N THR A 2 -4.60 2.56 30.15
CA THR A 2 -4.56 2.02 28.77
C THR A 2 -5.97 2.13 28.18
N ARG A 3 -6.22 3.17 27.38
CA ARG A 3 -7.50 3.35 26.70
C ARG A 3 -7.47 2.44 25.47
N VAL A 4 -8.09 1.27 25.55
CA VAL A 4 -8.33 0.42 24.38
C VAL A 4 -9.38 1.14 23.54
N LEU A 5 -8.94 1.79 22.47
CA LEU A 5 -9.81 2.44 21.50
C LEU A 5 -10.41 1.36 20.59
N GLY A 6 -11.72 1.15 20.69
CA GLY A 6 -12.47 0.28 19.80
C GLY A 6 -13.67 -0.35 20.51
N TYR A 7 -14.85 0.18 20.21
CA TYR A 7 -16.20 -0.28 20.55
C TYR A 7 -16.77 0.15 21.92
N PRO A 8 -17.86 0.94 21.94
CA PRO A 8 -18.75 1.04 23.09
C PRO A 8 -19.44 -0.31 23.37
N GLU A 9 -19.76 -0.60 24.63
CA GLU A 9 -20.36 -1.87 25.11
C GLU A 9 -21.77 -2.21 24.57
N GLY A 10 -22.24 -1.57 23.50
CA GLY A 10 -23.60 -1.76 22.96
C GLY A 10 -23.75 -1.66 21.44
N ASP A 11 -22.66 -1.59 20.67
CA ASP A 11 -22.78 -1.56 19.21
C ASP A 11 -23.25 -2.94 18.67
N PRO A 12 -24.27 -2.97 17.79
CA PRO A 12 -24.75 -4.22 17.21
C PRO A 12 -23.64 -4.93 16.42
N PRO A 13 -23.59 -6.28 16.42
CA PRO A 13 -22.55 -7.07 15.76
C PRO A 13 -22.52 -6.94 14.22
N GLU A 14 -23.47 -6.21 13.63
CA GLU A 14 -23.53 -5.87 12.20
C GLU A 14 -22.63 -4.65 11.83
N ASN A 15 -21.91 -4.17 12.85
CA ASN A 15 -20.82 -3.21 12.97
C ASN A 15 -20.02 -2.83 11.69
N PRO A 16 -19.88 -1.53 11.35
CA PRO A 16 -18.98 -1.10 10.29
C PRO A 16 -17.55 -1.51 10.63
N ARG A 17 -16.88 -2.24 9.70
CA ARG A 17 -15.47 -2.65 9.81
C ARG A 17 -14.48 -1.47 10.00
N VAL A 18 -14.97 -0.22 9.91
CA VAL A 18 -14.19 1.01 9.95
C VAL A 18 -14.74 1.92 11.04
N ASP A 19 -14.06 1.97 12.19
CA ASP A 19 -14.27 2.97 13.24
C ASP A 19 -13.62 4.32 12.84
N PRO A 20 -14.38 5.43 12.69
CA PRO A 20 -13.83 6.75 12.39
C PRO A 20 -12.83 7.29 13.42
N VAL A 21 -12.95 6.90 14.69
CA VAL A 21 -12.04 7.36 15.75
C VAL A 21 -10.69 6.67 15.61
N PHE A 22 -10.67 5.34 15.66
CA PHE A 22 -9.44 4.57 15.49
C PHE A 22 -8.82 4.75 14.10
N HIS A 23 -9.59 4.61 13.02
CA HIS A 23 -9.04 4.71 11.66
C HIS A 23 -8.69 6.15 11.29
N GLY A 24 -9.45 7.14 11.79
CA GLY A 24 -9.09 8.55 11.61
C GLY A 24 -7.76 8.88 12.30
N TRP A 25 -7.55 8.39 13.52
CA TRP A 25 -6.26 8.49 14.20
C TRP A 25 -5.16 7.74 13.42
N LEU A 26 -5.39 6.49 13.03
CA LEU A 26 -4.41 5.68 12.32
C LEU A 26 -3.99 6.35 11.00
N CYS A 27 -4.93 6.86 10.20
CA CYS A 27 -4.61 7.60 8.98
C CYS A 27 -3.69 8.80 9.26
N LYS A 28 -3.99 9.60 10.30
CA LYS A 28 -3.14 10.74 10.70
C LYS A 28 -1.75 10.30 11.12
N GLU A 29 -1.63 9.22 11.88
CA GLU A 29 -0.33 8.66 12.27
C GLU A 29 0.44 8.13 11.04
N LEU A 30 -0.23 7.47 10.10
CA LEU A 30 0.39 6.95 8.89
C LEU A 30 0.88 8.06 7.93
N GLU A 31 0.42 9.30 8.06
CA GLU A 31 0.98 10.41 7.28
C GLU A 31 2.32 10.92 7.82
N LYS A 32 2.62 10.68 9.10
CA LYS A 32 3.87 11.08 9.76
C LYS A 32 5.13 10.39 9.17
N PRO A 33 6.33 10.93 9.43
CA PRO A 33 7.59 10.40 8.89
C PRO A 33 7.84 8.91 9.17
N ILE A 34 8.66 8.32 8.29
CA ILE A 34 8.91 6.89 8.20
C ILE A 34 10.03 6.51 9.19
N ASN A 35 9.69 6.19 10.45
CA ASN A 35 10.56 5.42 11.37
C ASN A 35 9.80 4.99 12.64
N THR A 36 8.57 4.48 12.51
CA THR A 36 7.70 4.20 13.66
C THR A 36 7.11 2.80 13.56
N LEU A 37 7.21 2.05 14.66
CA LEU A 37 6.55 0.77 14.82
C LEU A 37 5.16 0.98 15.42
N TYR A 38 4.12 0.56 14.70
CA TYR A 38 2.74 0.61 15.17
C TYR A 38 2.31 -0.76 15.67
N LEU A 39 2.00 -0.86 16.97
CA LEU A 39 1.43 -2.06 17.58
C LEU A 39 -0.08 -1.90 17.65
N LEU A 40 -0.80 -2.68 16.84
CA LEU A 40 -2.25 -2.54 16.65
C LEU A 40 -2.96 -3.88 16.87
N PRO A 41 -4.17 -3.88 17.47
CA PRO A 41 -4.94 -5.10 17.72
C PRO A 41 -5.29 -5.86 16.43
N ARG A 42 -5.66 -7.14 16.58
CA ARG A 42 -6.09 -7.99 15.46
C ARG A 42 -7.47 -7.54 14.95
N ASP A 43 -7.74 -7.78 13.67
CA ASP A 43 -9.08 -7.61 13.07
C ASP A 43 -9.64 -6.17 13.06
N HIS A 44 -8.74 -5.17 13.10
CA HIS A 44 -9.07 -3.74 12.95
C HIS A 44 -8.66 -3.19 11.57
N THR A 45 -8.80 -3.99 10.51
CA THR A 45 -8.53 -3.61 9.09
C THR A 45 -7.19 -2.91 8.79
N LYS A 46 -6.22 -3.02 9.70
CA LYS A 46 -4.92 -2.33 9.62
C LYS A 46 -4.12 -2.67 8.37
N SER A 47 -4.20 -3.91 7.87
CA SER A 47 -3.49 -4.32 6.65
C SER A 47 -4.04 -3.59 5.42
N THR A 48 -5.35 -3.34 5.37
CA THR A 48 -5.97 -2.55 4.31
C THR A 48 -5.57 -1.08 4.43
N THR A 49 -5.74 -0.47 5.61
CA THR A 49 -5.43 0.95 5.81
C THR A 49 -3.94 1.26 5.64
N ALA A 50 -3.06 0.55 6.34
CA ALA A 50 -1.62 0.81 6.34
C ALA A 50 -0.88 0.17 5.16
N GLY A 51 -1.35 -0.96 4.65
CA GLY A 51 -0.71 -1.69 3.55
C GLY A 51 -1.20 -1.22 2.18
N VAL A 52 -2.52 -1.17 1.97
CA VAL A 52 -3.11 -0.84 0.66
C VAL A 52 -3.30 0.67 0.51
N CYS A 53 -4.11 1.30 1.37
CA CYS A 53 -4.50 2.70 1.22
C CYS A 53 -3.29 3.64 1.32
N ARG A 54 -2.43 3.46 2.35
CA ARG A 54 -1.21 4.26 2.50
C ARG A 54 -0.29 4.13 1.29
N THR A 55 -0.12 2.92 0.74
CA THR A 55 0.75 2.68 -0.41
C THR A 55 0.23 3.42 -1.64
N ILE A 56 -1.07 3.31 -1.94
CA ILE A 56 -1.71 4.04 -3.03
C ILE A 56 -1.49 5.55 -2.87
N GLN A 57 -1.79 6.10 -1.68
CA GLN A 57 -1.60 7.52 -1.43
C GLN A 57 -0.14 7.97 -1.60
N ARG A 58 0.82 7.17 -1.13
CA ARG A 58 2.25 7.49 -1.25
C ARG A 58 2.73 7.47 -2.70
N VAL A 59 2.30 6.47 -3.48
CA VAL A 59 2.62 6.38 -4.92
C VAL A 59 2.04 7.57 -5.69
N LEU A 60 0.82 7.99 -5.37
CA LEU A 60 0.18 9.14 -6.00
C LEU A 60 0.77 10.49 -5.55
N LYS A 61 1.15 10.65 -4.27
CA LYS A 61 1.75 11.89 -3.76
C LYS A 61 3.23 12.04 -4.14
N ILE A 62 3.99 10.94 -4.21
CA ILE A 62 5.45 10.95 -4.41
C ILE A 62 5.81 10.07 -5.61
N ARG A 63 5.90 10.66 -6.80
CA ARG A 63 6.03 9.92 -8.06
C ARG A 63 7.27 9.00 -8.14
N ASN A 64 8.39 9.40 -7.54
CA ASN A 64 9.66 8.66 -7.63
C ASN A 64 9.96 7.78 -6.40
N ILE A 65 8.93 7.42 -5.62
CA ILE A 65 9.09 6.55 -4.46
C ILE A 65 9.30 5.08 -4.87
N SER A 66 10.02 4.34 -4.03
CA SER A 66 10.07 2.88 -4.07
C SER A 66 9.66 2.32 -2.70
N ILE A 67 8.59 1.52 -2.69
CA ILE A 67 7.98 0.96 -1.48
C ILE A 67 8.11 -0.56 -1.50
N LEU A 68 8.65 -1.13 -0.43
CA LEU A 68 8.67 -2.58 -0.20
C LEU A 68 7.50 -2.98 0.70
N LEU A 69 6.64 -3.85 0.20
CA LEU A 69 5.63 -4.55 1.01
C LEU A 69 6.19 -5.90 1.46
N ALA A 70 6.58 -5.98 2.71
CA ALA A 70 7.00 -7.21 3.35
C ALA A 70 5.83 -7.81 4.15
N SER A 71 5.72 -9.13 4.15
CA SER A 71 4.86 -9.82 5.11
C SER A 71 5.41 -11.20 5.39
N ARG A 72 4.87 -11.87 6.41
CA ARG A 72 5.33 -13.21 6.82
C ARG A 72 5.39 -14.22 5.68
N THR A 73 4.43 -14.18 4.76
CA THR A 73 4.40 -15.09 3.61
C THR A 73 4.32 -14.28 2.31
N LEU A 74 5.02 -14.74 1.28
CA LEU A 74 4.98 -14.08 -0.03
C LEU A 74 3.55 -14.00 -0.60
N GLY A 75 2.73 -15.03 -0.36
CA GLY A 75 1.34 -15.07 -0.82
C GLY A 75 0.50 -13.92 -0.26
N ARG A 76 0.69 -13.55 1.02
CA ARG A 76 -0.02 -12.42 1.62
C ARG A 76 0.42 -11.10 1.02
N SER A 77 1.72 -10.92 0.78
CA SER A 77 2.21 -9.70 0.13
C SER A 77 1.68 -9.58 -1.32
N LYS A 78 1.63 -10.69 -2.06
CA LYS A 78 1.03 -10.75 -3.41
C LYS A 78 -0.46 -10.39 -3.40
N ALA A 79 -1.22 -10.84 -2.40
CA ALA A 79 -2.64 -10.48 -2.26
C ALA A 79 -2.81 -8.96 -2.09
N LEU A 80 -2.02 -8.34 -1.21
CA LEU A 80 -2.02 -6.87 -1.03
C LEU A 80 -1.63 -6.14 -2.32
N MET A 81 -0.64 -6.64 -3.06
CA MET A 81 -0.27 -6.11 -4.37
C MET A 81 -1.43 -6.22 -5.38
N GLY A 82 -2.18 -7.31 -5.36
CA GLY A 82 -3.39 -7.49 -6.16
C GLY A 82 -4.43 -6.41 -5.89
N GLU A 83 -4.72 -6.14 -4.61
CA GLU A 83 -5.64 -5.08 -4.20
C GLU A 83 -5.15 -3.69 -4.65
N ILE A 84 -3.87 -3.38 -4.45
CA ILE A 84 -3.28 -2.10 -4.88
C ILE A 84 -3.39 -1.91 -6.39
N ARG A 85 -3.06 -2.93 -7.19
CA ARG A 85 -3.19 -2.86 -8.65
C ARG A 85 -4.63 -2.65 -9.09
N ALA A 86 -5.58 -3.34 -8.46
CA ALA A 86 -7.00 -3.18 -8.76
C ALA A 86 -7.45 -1.73 -8.51
N HIS A 87 -7.06 -1.15 -7.38
CA HIS A 87 -7.37 0.25 -7.08
C HIS A 87 -6.68 1.22 -8.06
N LEU A 88 -5.38 1.06 -8.33
CA LEU A 88 -4.66 1.95 -9.25
C LEU A 88 -5.11 1.82 -10.72
N SER A 89 -5.82 0.74 -11.06
CA SER A 89 -6.45 0.57 -12.37
C SER A 89 -7.88 1.15 -12.41
N ASN A 90 -8.35 1.77 -11.34
CA ASN A 90 -9.67 2.40 -11.28
C ASN A 90 -9.73 3.60 -12.23
N ILE A 91 -10.77 3.68 -13.04
CA ILE A 91 -10.93 4.71 -14.08
C ILE A 91 -10.94 6.13 -13.50
N VAL A 92 -11.51 6.33 -12.31
CA VAL A 92 -11.56 7.63 -11.66
C VAL A 92 -10.16 8.06 -11.24
N LEU A 93 -9.36 7.16 -10.67
CA LEU A 93 -7.98 7.48 -10.30
C LEU A 93 -7.12 7.74 -11.54
N ILE A 94 -7.28 6.97 -12.61
CA ILE A 94 -6.59 7.20 -13.88
C ILE A 94 -6.94 8.59 -14.43
N PHE A 95 -8.21 8.99 -14.36
CA PHE A 95 -8.68 10.29 -14.82
C PHE A 95 -8.16 11.44 -13.95
N LEU A 96 -8.07 11.25 -12.63
CA LEU A 96 -7.57 12.26 -11.70
C LEU A 96 -6.04 12.41 -11.73
N PHE A 97 -5.31 11.33 -12.03
CA PHE A 97 -3.84 11.30 -12.02
C PHE A 97 -3.24 10.74 -13.32
N PRO A 98 -3.61 11.26 -14.50
CA PRO A 98 -3.16 10.73 -15.81
C PRO A 98 -1.65 10.86 -16.02
N GLU A 99 -1.00 11.76 -15.31
CA GLU A 99 0.44 12.00 -15.31
C GLU A 99 1.24 10.96 -14.49
N ILE A 100 0.56 10.21 -13.61
CA ILE A 100 1.14 9.15 -12.78
C ILE A 100 0.69 7.78 -13.28
N LEU A 101 -0.61 7.63 -13.52
CA LEU A 101 -1.24 6.38 -13.88
C LEU A 101 -1.34 6.20 -15.39
N MET A 102 -1.50 4.94 -15.79
CA MET A 102 -1.66 4.55 -17.19
C MET A 102 -3.09 4.13 -17.42
N ALA A 103 -3.64 4.49 -18.59
CA ALA A 103 -5.00 4.11 -18.96
C ALA A 103 -5.16 2.58 -19.03
N ASP A 104 -4.13 1.89 -19.50
CA ASP A 104 -4.12 0.44 -19.58
C ASP A 104 -2.77 -0.12 -19.08
N PRO A 105 -2.62 -0.28 -17.76
CA PRO A 105 -1.38 -0.76 -17.18
C PRO A 105 -1.11 -2.24 -17.57
N ALA A 106 -2.13 -3.08 -17.70
CA ALA A 106 -1.92 -4.49 -18.00
C ALA A 106 -1.29 -4.68 -19.40
N ASN A 107 -1.84 -4.03 -20.43
CA ASN A 107 -1.35 -4.21 -21.79
C ASN A 107 0.01 -3.55 -22.02
N ALA A 108 0.26 -2.39 -21.44
CA ALA A 108 1.54 -1.75 -21.64
C ALA A 108 2.67 -2.40 -20.79
N SER A 109 2.33 -3.20 -19.76
CA SER A 109 3.27 -4.13 -19.13
C SER A 109 3.64 -5.29 -20.04
N LYS A 110 2.68 -5.89 -20.76
CA LYS A 110 2.96 -6.95 -21.76
C LYS A 110 3.90 -6.47 -22.88
N LYS A 111 3.85 -5.18 -23.20
CA LYS A 111 4.75 -4.53 -24.19
C LYS A 111 6.14 -4.20 -23.63
N GLY A 112 6.45 -4.61 -22.39
CA GLY A 112 7.76 -4.43 -21.75
C GLY A 112 8.09 -3.00 -21.34
N LYS A 113 7.14 -2.06 -21.39
CA LYS A 113 7.41 -0.65 -21.06
C LYS A 113 7.44 -0.38 -19.55
N PHE A 114 6.81 -1.23 -18.75
CA PHE A 114 6.79 -1.16 -17.29
C PHE A 114 6.31 -2.47 -16.69
N LYS A 115 6.39 -2.58 -15.36
CA LYS A 115 5.96 -3.76 -14.61
C LYS A 115 4.58 -3.57 -14.00
N TRP A 116 3.71 -4.56 -14.15
CA TRP A 116 2.37 -4.59 -13.53
C TRP A 116 1.99 -6.02 -13.11
N THR A 117 2.84 -6.64 -12.30
CA THR A 117 2.72 -8.06 -11.90
C THR A 117 2.36 -8.20 -10.43
N ASP A 118 2.17 -9.44 -9.97
CA ASP A 118 1.91 -9.74 -8.55
C ASP A 118 3.12 -9.46 -7.66
N GLU A 119 4.31 -9.32 -8.26
CA GLU A 119 5.57 -9.14 -7.53
C GLU A 119 6.06 -7.69 -7.52
N GLY A 120 5.61 -6.87 -8.48
CA GLY A 120 5.95 -5.46 -8.53
C GLY A 120 5.11 -4.70 -9.53
N LEU A 121 4.93 -3.42 -9.24
CA LEU A 121 4.29 -2.45 -10.13
C LEU A 121 5.14 -1.20 -10.28
N SER A 122 5.06 -0.60 -11.45
CA SER A 122 5.70 0.67 -11.78
C SER A 122 4.68 1.66 -12.34
N VAL A 123 4.65 2.87 -11.77
CA VAL A 123 3.88 4.00 -12.30
C VAL A 123 4.75 4.90 -13.18
N LYS A 124 4.16 5.84 -13.91
CA LYS A 124 4.93 6.84 -14.65
C LYS A 124 5.76 7.65 -13.65
N ARG A 125 7.04 7.89 -13.96
CA ARG A 125 7.99 8.61 -13.11
C ARG A 125 8.52 9.86 -13.79
N THR A 126 9.05 10.80 -13.02
CA THR A 126 9.77 11.95 -13.61
C THR A 126 11.27 11.65 -13.79
N ARG A 127 11.79 10.64 -13.11
CA ARG A 127 13.20 10.21 -13.21
C ARG A 127 13.29 8.75 -13.63
N VAL A 128 14.33 8.43 -14.39
CA VAL A 128 14.67 7.05 -14.73
C VAL A 128 15.17 6.35 -13.47
N ARG A 129 14.54 5.24 -13.12
CA ARG A 129 14.93 4.35 -12.02
C ARG A 129 14.69 2.91 -12.45
N SER A 130 15.62 2.04 -12.11
CA SER A 130 15.53 0.59 -12.36
C SER A 130 14.51 -0.11 -11.47
N ASP A 131 14.27 0.43 -10.27
CA ASP A 131 13.47 -0.24 -9.24
C ASP A 131 11.98 -0.06 -9.49
N ASP A 132 11.15 -0.96 -8.96
CA ASP A 132 9.70 -0.79 -9.02
C ASP A 132 9.20 0.33 -8.07
N SER A 133 7.98 0.83 -8.33
CA SER A 133 7.31 1.80 -7.45
C SER A 133 6.79 1.14 -6.20
N VAL A 134 6.23 -0.05 -6.36
CA VAL A 134 5.90 -0.95 -5.26
C VAL A 134 6.36 -2.34 -5.65
N TRP A 135 6.98 -3.06 -4.72
CA TRP A 135 7.32 -4.45 -4.92
C TRP A 135 7.16 -5.20 -3.61
N VAL A 136 7.05 -6.52 -3.70
CA VAL A 136 6.69 -7.37 -2.56
C VAL A 136 7.76 -8.38 -2.22
N THR A 137 7.82 -8.74 -0.95
CA THR A 137 8.65 -9.85 -0.48
C THR A 137 8.00 -10.62 0.65
N GLY A 138 8.52 -11.82 0.88
CA GLY A 138 8.30 -12.59 2.11
C GLY A 138 9.51 -12.43 3.05
N ILE A 139 9.28 -12.54 4.35
CA ILE A 139 10.36 -12.54 5.34
C ILE A 139 11.33 -13.70 5.08
N GLY A 140 12.63 -13.45 5.28
CA GLY A 140 13.68 -14.46 5.13
C GLY A 140 14.30 -14.51 3.73
N LYS A 141 13.79 -13.73 2.77
CA LYS A 141 14.49 -13.52 1.50
C LYS A 141 15.55 -12.43 1.64
N THR A 142 16.78 -12.75 1.28
CA THR A 142 17.86 -11.76 1.15
C THR A 142 17.56 -10.87 -0.04
N ILE A 143 17.47 -9.56 0.21
CA ILE A 143 17.31 -8.56 -0.84
C ILE A 143 18.50 -7.63 -0.74
N THR A 144 19.31 -7.58 -1.79
CA THR A 144 20.48 -6.71 -1.92
C THR A 144 20.35 -5.80 -3.13
N GLY A 145 20.95 -4.61 -3.07
CA GLY A 145 21.11 -3.73 -4.24
C GLY A 145 19.89 -2.89 -4.64
N PHE A 146 18.81 -2.86 -3.86
CA PHE A 146 17.63 -2.03 -4.17
C PHE A 146 17.51 -0.81 -3.23
N PRO A 147 17.56 0.43 -3.75
CA PRO A 147 17.37 1.63 -2.95
C PRO A 147 15.89 1.86 -2.62
N ILE A 148 15.42 1.22 -1.55
CA ILE A 148 14.06 1.31 -1.02
C ILE A 148 13.89 2.63 -0.24
N SER A 149 12.84 3.38 -0.55
CA SER A 149 12.50 4.61 0.20
C SER A 149 11.65 4.33 1.44
N GLN A 150 10.82 3.29 1.40
CA GLN A 150 9.92 2.93 2.50
C GLN A 150 9.69 1.42 2.56
N ILE A 151 9.71 0.87 3.77
CA ILE A 151 9.33 -0.52 4.05
C ILE A 151 8.03 -0.52 4.85
N LEU A 152 7.07 -1.33 4.44
CA LEU A 152 5.83 -1.61 5.15
C LEU A 152 5.78 -3.10 5.47
N TYR A 153 5.47 -3.43 6.72
CA TYR A 153 5.48 -4.78 7.27
C TYR A 153 4.11 -5.14 7.87
#